data_AF-A0A7S8IHQ6-F1
#
_entry.id   AF-A0A7S8IHQ6-F1
#
_cell.length_a   1.000
_cell.length_b   1.000
_cell.length_c   1.000
_cell.angle_alpha   90.00
_cell.angle_beta   90.00
_cell.angle_gamma   90.00
#
_symmetry.space_group_name_H-M   'P 1'
#
loop_
_entity.id
_entity.type
_entity.pdbx_description
1 polymer ?
#
loop_
_entity_poly.entity_id
_entity_poly.type
_entity_poly.pdbx_seq_one_letter_code
_entity_poly.pdbx_strand_id
1 'polypeptide(L)'
;MTKVPFRDRLVFENDTGEIQDEGRRYMLVRPEALMGIFRLLGDDLRAEALDALAASVVEMGGKSARAYRDDGPGDPESLLSTVAITAPDLGWGIWEFSLNPAKLHLNVRNSPFAMGYGASVHPVCHAISGMATAVARLALNREDLVAVETACSACGAPACTFEANLE
;
A
#
# COMPACT_ATOMS: atom_id res chain seq x y z
N MET A 1 -22.07 -9.46 9.31
CA MET A 1 -21.96 -8.15 9.99
C MET A 1 -20.85 -7.39 9.31
N THR A 2 -21.11 -6.18 8.81
CA THR A 2 -20.08 -5.36 8.18
C THR A 2 -19.08 -4.94 9.27
N LYS A 3 -17.77 -5.21 9.07
CA LYS A 3 -16.72 -4.78 10.01
C LYS A 3 -16.76 -3.25 10.14
N VAL A 4 -16.52 -2.73 11.35
CA VAL A 4 -16.43 -1.28 11.59
C VAL A 4 -15.34 -0.70 10.68
N PRO A 5 -15.58 0.41 9.95
CA PRO A 5 -14.58 1.04 9.10
C PRO A 5 -13.27 1.29 9.84
N PHE A 6 -12.14 1.21 9.15
CA PHE A 6 -10.81 1.30 9.78
C PHE A 6 -10.67 2.61 10.56
N ARG A 7 -11.12 3.73 9.97
CA ARG A 7 -11.06 5.06 10.59
C ARG A 7 -11.81 5.15 11.92
N ASP A 8 -12.90 4.38 12.07
CA ASP A 8 -13.77 4.42 13.26
C ASP A 8 -13.19 3.54 14.38
N ARG A 9 -12.14 2.75 14.09
CA ARG A 9 -11.39 1.96 15.08
C ARG A 9 -10.19 2.70 15.67
N LEU A 10 -9.78 3.82 15.05
CA LEU A 10 -8.63 4.60 15.51
C LEU A 10 -8.94 5.31 16.83
N VAL A 11 -8.08 5.10 17.82
CA VAL A 11 -8.13 5.77 19.12
C VAL A 11 -7.05 6.85 19.16
N PHE A 12 -7.47 8.10 19.41
CA PHE A 12 -6.58 9.25 19.57
C PHE A 12 -6.42 9.56 21.05
N GLU A 13 -5.27 9.19 21.62
CA GLU A 13 -4.98 9.35 23.05
C GLU A 13 -4.22 10.65 23.30
N ASN A 14 -4.90 11.64 23.87
CA ASN A 14 -4.33 12.98 24.07
C ASN A 14 -3.24 13.00 25.16
N ASP A 15 -3.36 12.18 26.19
CA ASP A 15 -2.41 12.18 27.32
C ASP A 15 -1.07 11.53 26.95
N THR A 16 -1.07 10.58 26.01
CA THR A 16 0.13 9.89 25.53
C THR A 16 0.59 10.34 24.13
N GLY A 17 -0.24 11.09 23.40
CA GLY A 17 0.05 11.57 22.05
C GLY A 17 0.07 10.45 21.01
N GLU A 18 -0.78 9.44 21.18
CA GLU A 18 -0.78 8.23 20.37
C GLU A 18 -2.03 8.12 19.50
N ILE A 19 -1.85 7.51 18.32
CA ILE A 19 -2.95 7.05 17.48
C ILE A 19 -2.82 5.53 17.42
N GLN A 20 -3.85 4.80 17.83
CA GLN A 20 -3.79 3.34 17.93
C GLN A 20 -4.97 2.63 17.26
N ASP A 21 -4.74 1.42 16.76
CA ASP A 21 -5.77 0.43 16.39
C ASP A 21 -5.27 -0.96 16.82
N GLU A 22 -6.00 -1.64 17.70
CA GLU A 22 -5.67 -2.98 18.21
C GLU A 22 -4.22 -3.12 18.71
N GLY A 23 -3.71 -2.11 19.44
CA GLY A 23 -2.35 -2.07 19.97
C GLY A 23 -1.27 -1.74 18.94
N ARG A 24 -1.64 -1.48 17.68
CA ARG A 24 -0.73 -0.98 16.64
C ARG A 24 -0.74 0.54 16.66
N ARG A 25 0.44 1.14 16.77
CA ARG A 25 0.62 2.60 16.75
C ARG A 25 0.71 3.12 15.31
N TYR A 26 -0.01 4.20 15.04
CA TYR A 26 -0.01 4.94 13.78
C TYR A 26 0.53 6.34 13.98
N MET A 27 0.95 6.96 12.87
CA MET A 27 1.41 8.34 12.82
C MET A 27 0.85 8.99 11.56
N LEU A 28 0.34 10.22 11.70
CA LEU A 28 -0.04 11.04 10.56
C LEU A 28 1.18 11.78 10.04
N VAL A 29 1.56 11.48 8.79
CA VAL A 29 2.66 12.16 8.08
C VAL A 29 2.10 12.74 6.79
N ARG A 30 2.41 14.02 6.51
CA ARG A 30 2.02 14.62 5.22
C ARG A 30 2.74 13.89 4.09
N PRO A 31 2.05 13.53 2.98
CA PRO A 31 2.71 12.81 1.89
C PRO A 31 3.93 13.52 1.32
N GLU A 32 3.91 14.86 1.24
CA GLU A 32 5.04 15.67 0.79
C GLU A 32 6.25 15.57 1.73
N ALA A 33 6.00 15.43 3.04
CA ALA A 33 7.07 15.27 4.03
C ALA A 33 7.73 13.89 3.92
N LEU A 34 6.92 12.83 3.75
CA LEU A 34 7.43 11.48 3.51
C LEU A 34 8.19 11.41 2.18
N MET A 35 7.56 11.84 1.09
CA MET A 35 8.12 11.71 -0.25
C MET A 35 9.28 12.68 -0.51
N GLY A 36 9.34 13.78 0.24
CA GLY A 36 10.46 14.71 0.24
C GLY A 36 11.79 14.05 0.60
N ILE A 37 11.80 12.99 1.42
CA ILE A 37 13.00 12.21 1.76
C ILE A 37 13.68 11.73 0.46
N PHE A 38 12.92 11.09 -0.43
CA PHE A 38 13.44 10.52 -1.68
C PHE A 38 13.90 11.60 -2.65
N ARG A 39 13.21 12.75 -2.70
CA ARG A 39 13.60 13.88 -3.55
C ARG A 39 14.92 14.52 -3.14
N LEU A 40 15.26 14.45 -1.84
CA LEU A 40 16.49 15.04 -1.30
C LEU A 40 17.70 14.12 -1.47
N LEU A 41 17.49 12.85 -1.81
CA LEU A 41 18.56 11.89 -2.11
C LEU A 41 19.04 12.04 -3.56
N GLY A 42 20.32 11.71 -3.79
CA GLY A 42 20.84 11.48 -5.14
C GLY A 42 20.24 10.23 -5.79
N ASP A 43 20.39 10.07 -7.10
CA ASP A 43 19.63 9.09 -7.87
C ASP A 43 19.80 7.64 -7.39
N ASP A 44 21.05 7.18 -7.16
CA ASP A 44 21.33 5.82 -6.69
C ASP A 44 20.71 5.55 -5.30
N LEU A 45 20.95 6.45 -4.34
CA LEU A 45 20.41 6.34 -2.99
C LEU A 45 18.89 6.48 -2.96
N ARG A 46 18.31 7.23 -3.89
CA ARG A 46 16.86 7.39 -4.02
C ARG A 46 16.22 6.07 -4.42
N ALA A 47 16.77 5.40 -5.43
CA ALA A 47 16.28 4.09 -5.86
C ALA A 47 16.37 3.08 -4.72
N GLU A 48 17.54 2.97 -4.07
CA GLU A 48 17.75 2.07 -2.94
C GLU A 48 16.79 2.36 -1.77
N ALA A 49 16.56 3.63 -1.43
CA ALA A 49 15.65 4.01 -0.35
C ALA A 49 14.18 3.72 -0.68
N LEU A 50 13.77 3.91 -1.94
CA LEU A 50 12.42 3.55 -2.39
C LEU A 50 12.20 2.03 -2.37
N ASP A 51 13.20 1.26 -2.77
CA ASP A 51 13.15 -0.22 -2.68
C ASP A 51 13.13 -0.71 -1.23
N ALA A 52 13.91 -0.09 -0.35
CA ALA A 52 13.88 -0.36 1.08
C ALA A 52 12.50 -0.04 1.69
N LEU A 53 11.84 1.05 1.26
CA LEU A 53 10.48 1.37 1.66
C LEU A 53 9.51 0.27 1.19
N ALA A 54 9.59 -0.17 -0.06
CA ALA A 54 8.76 -1.27 -0.57
C ALA A 54 8.94 -2.53 0.28
N ALA A 55 10.18 -2.95 0.53
CA ALA A 55 10.49 -4.14 1.33
C ALA A 55 9.95 -4.04 2.77
N SER A 56 10.08 -2.87 3.41
CA SER A 56 9.51 -2.64 4.74
C SER A 56 7.98 -2.76 4.74
N VAL A 57 7.32 -2.23 3.71
CA VAL A 57 5.86 -2.36 3.57
C VAL A 57 5.44 -3.79 3.23
N VAL A 58 6.23 -4.57 2.48
CA VAL A 58 5.95 -6.01 2.30
C VAL A 58 5.88 -6.71 3.66
N GLU A 59 6.85 -6.45 4.53
CA GLU A 59 6.90 -7.09 5.85
C GLU A 59 5.73 -6.63 6.74
N MET A 60 5.56 -5.31 6.89
CA MET A 60 4.58 -4.74 7.82
C MET A 60 3.15 -4.81 7.28
N GLY A 61 2.95 -4.48 6.02
CA GLY A 61 1.68 -4.65 5.30
C GLY A 61 1.27 -6.10 5.22
N GLY A 62 2.21 -7.04 5.07
CA GLY A 62 1.93 -8.48 5.15
C GLY A 62 1.39 -8.93 6.51
N LYS A 63 1.84 -8.32 7.62
CA LYS A 63 1.27 -8.60 8.96
C LYS A 63 -0.19 -8.12 9.02
N SER A 64 -0.48 -6.93 8.49
CA SER A 64 -1.87 -6.42 8.41
C SER A 64 -2.76 -7.25 7.49
N ALA A 65 -2.27 -7.61 6.31
CA ALA A 65 -3.02 -8.41 5.34
C ALA A 65 -3.33 -9.83 5.86
N ARG A 66 -2.41 -10.45 6.62
CA ARG A 66 -2.69 -11.71 7.34
C ARG A 66 -3.80 -11.52 8.36
N ALA A 67 -3.76 -10.48 9.18
CA ALA A 67 -4.83 -10.20 10.14
C ALA A 67 -6.19 -10.00 9.44
N TYR A 68 -6.23 -9.29 8.30
CA TYR A 68 -7.47 -9.12 7.52
C TYR A 68 -8.01 -10.43 6.98
N ARG A 69 -7.14 -11.33 6.49
CA ARG A 69 -7.53 -12.66 6.02
C ARG A 69 -8.06 -13.52 7.16
N ASP A 70 -7.35 -13.53 8.29
CA ASP A 70 -7.64 -14.40 9.44
C ASP A 70 -8.93 -13.94 10.17
N ASP A 71 -9.24 -12.64 10.15
CA ASP A 71 -10.51 -12.08 10.66
C ASP A 71 -11.69 -12.24 9.67
N GLY A 72 -11.39 -12.54 8.41
CA GLY A 72 -12.35 -12.63 7.31
C GLY A 72 -12.77 -14.07 6.98
N PRO A 73 -13.54 -14.25 5.90
CA PRO A 73 -13.92 -15.58 5.41
C PRO A 73 -12.74 -16.43 4.88
N GLY A 74 -11.54 -15.83 4.78
CA GLY A 74 -10.30 -16.51 4.39
C GLY A 74 -10.08 -16.66 2.88
N ASP A 75 -11.05 -16.33 2.04
CA ASP A 75 -10.91 -16.38 0.58
C ASP A 75 -10.17 -15.15 0.01
N PRO A 76 -9.50 -15.29 -1.16
CA PRO A 76 -8.75 -14.22 -1.80
C PRO A 76 -9.58 -12.97 -2.07
N GLU A 77 -10.79 -13.12 -2.61
CA GLU A 77 -11.66 -12.01 -2.99
C GLU A 77 -12.07 -11.17 -1.77
N SER A 78 -12.37 -11.82 -0.64
CA SER A 78 -12.66 -11.15 0.63
C SER A 78 -11.46 -10.39 1.19
N LEU A 79 -10.24 -10.95 1.07
CA LEU A 79 -9.02 -10.24 1.44
C LEU A 79 -8.83 -8.98 0.58
N LEU A 80 -8.92 -9.12 -0.75
CA LEU A 80 -8.77 -7.99 -1.67
C LEU A 80 -9.82 -6.90 -1.43
N SER A 81 -11.07 -7.30 -1.20
CA SER A 81 -12.17 -6.40 -0.84
C SER A 81 -11.87 -5.65 0.45
N THR A 82 -11.41 -6.35 1.50
CA THR A 82 -11.05 -5.75 2.79
C THR A 82 -9.92 -4.74 2.65
N VAL A 83 -8.88 -5.07 1.88
CA VAL A 83 -7.76 -4.15 1.61
C VAL A 83 -8.26 -2.91 0.84
N ALA A 84 -9.08 -3.11 -0.19
CA ALA A 84 -9.60 -2.02 -1.02
C ALA A 84 -10.47 -1.03 -0.23
N ILE A 85 -11.31 -1.50 0.70
CA ILE A 85 -12.13 -0.62 1.56
C ILE A 85 -11.33 0.05 2.67
N THR A 86 -10.22 -0.55 3.11
CA THR A 86 -9.37 -0.03 4.19
C THR A 86 -8.39 1.05 3.67
N ALA A 87 -7.91 0.91 2.44
CA ALA A 87 -6.92 1.83 1.87
C ALA A 87 -7.34 3.31 1.90
N PRO A 88 -8.60 3.70 1.57
CA PRO A 88 -9.05 5.09 1.70
C PRO A 88 -9.02 5.62 3.14
N ASP A 89 -9.39 4.80 4.12
CA ASP A 89 -9.38 5.19 5.54
C ASP A 89 -7.95 5.42 6.07
N LEU A 90 -6.97 4.73 5.51
CA LEU A 90 -5.54 4.94 5.77
C LEU A 90 -4.95 6.13 4.97
N GLY A 91 -5.72 6.71 4.04
CA GLY A 91 -5.25 7.77 3.14
C GLY A 91 -4.38 7.27 1.98
N TRP A 92 -4.43 5.98 1.63
CA TRP A 92 -3.60 5.33 0.58
C TRP A 92 -4.18 5.44 -0.83
N GLY A 93 -5.19 6.28 -1.02
CA GLY A 93 -5.91 6.42 -2.29
C GLY A 93 -7.08 5.45 -2.43
N ILE A 94 -7.60 5.33 -3.65
CA ILE A 94 -8.76 4.50 -3.98
C ILE A 94 -8.28 3.31 -4.79
N TRP A 95 -8.47 2.11 -4.24
CA TRP A 95 -7.90 0.87 -4.74
C TRP A 95 -8.96 0.02 -5.43
N GLU A 96 -8.61 -0.50 -6.61
CA GLU A 96 -9.44 -1.41 -7.40
C GLU A 96 -8.58 -2.59 -7.84
N PHE A 97 -8.90 -3.78 -7.32
CA PHE A 97 -8.20 -5.01 -7.69
C PHE A 97 -8.93 -5.73 -8.82
N SER A 98 -8.16 -6.39 -9.69
CA SER A 98 -8.67 -7.48 -10.51
C SER A 98 -7.73 -8.69 -10.38
N LEU A 99 -8.34 -9.85 -10.15
CA LEU A 99 -7.63 -11.11 -9.93
C LEU A 99 -7.88 -12.04 -11.10
N ASN A 100 -6.82 -12.67 -11.59
CA ASN A 100 -6.91 -13.86 -12.43
C ASN A 100 -6.01 -14.96 -11.85
N PRO A 101 -6.10 -16.22 -12.31
CA PRO A 101 -5.37 -17.34 -11.70
C PRO A 101 -3.84 -17.20 -11.66
N ALA A 102 -3.25 -16.33 -12.49
CA ALA A 102 -1.80 -16.17 -12.58
C ALA A 102 -1.29 -14.81 -12.12
N LYS A 103 -2.15 -13.80 -12.01
CA LYS A 103 -1.77 -12.40 -11.81
C LYS A 103 -2.80 -11.64 -10.99
N LEU A 104 -2.31 -10.71 -10.20
CA LEU A 104 -3.11 -9.67 -9.55
C LEU A 104 -2.77 -8.34 -10.21
N HIS A 105 -3.80 -7.61 -10.63
CA HIS A 105 -3.68 -6.22 -11.05
C HIS A 105 -4.31 -5.32 -10.01
N LEU A 106 -3.69 -4.15 -9.79
CA LEU A 106 -4.19 -3.11 -8.90
C LEU A 106 -4.18 -1.78 -9.64
N ASN A 107 -5.31 -1.09 -9.66
CA ASN A 107 -5.41 0.31 -10.04
C ASN A 107 -5.57 1.17 -8.77
N VAL A 108 -4.78 2.23 -8.67
CA VAL A 108 -4.87 3.21 -7.58
C VAL A 108 -5.09 4.61 -8.14
N ARG A 109 -6.25 5.18 -7.83
CA ARG A 109 -6.52 6.60 -8.03
C ARG A 109 -6.15 7.39 -6.78
N ASN A 110 -5.76 8.65 -6.96
CA ASN A 110 -5.40 9.56 -5.87
C ASN A 110 -4.30 8.99 -4.93
N SER A 111 -3.24 8.42 -5.52
CA SER A 111 -2.09 7.92 -4.75
C SER A 111 -1.43 9.06 -3.97
N PRO A 112 -1.30 8.95 -2.62
CA PRO A 112 -0.63 9.98 -1.84
C PRO A 112 0.88 10.02 -2.13
N PHE A 113 1.48 8.89 -2.53
CA PHE A 113 2.91 8.80 -2.82
C PHE A 113 3.25 9.51 -4.13
N ALA A 114 2.44 9.32 -5.18
CA ALA A 114 2.58 10.07 -6.42
C ALA A 114 2.34 11.57 -6.22
N MET A 115 1.27 11.92 -5.49
CA MET A 115 0.96 13.32 -5.18
C MET A 115 2.08 13.98 -4.36
N GLY A 116 2.53 13.31 -3.30
CA GLY A 116 3.55 13.81 -2.38
C GLY A 116 4.93 13.94 -3.03
N TYR A 117 5.28 13.05 -3.97
CA TYR A 117 6.51 13.17 -4.73
C TYR A 117 6.42 14.28 -5.79
N GLY A 118 5.24 14.48 -6.40
CA GLY A 118 5.06 15.41 -7.52
C GLY A 118 5.56 14.82 -8.85
N ALA A 119 5.78 15.68 -9.85
CA ALA A 119 6.19 15.23 -11.19
C ALA A 119 7.50 14.43 -11.18
N SER A 120 7.52 13.31 -11.90
CA SER A 120 8.64 12.38 -12.01
C SER A 120 8.73 11.80 -13.42
N VAL A 121 9.92 11.33 -13.81
CA VAL A 121 10.12 10.54 -15.04
C VAL A 121 10.13 9.04 -14.78
N HIS A 122 10.13 8.63 -13.51
CA HIS A 122 10.07 7.24 -13.06
C HIS A 122 8.92 7.03 -12.06
N PRO A 123 8.29 5.84 -12.03
CA PRO A 123 7.30 5.49 -11.01
C PRO A 123 7.85 5.67 -9.58
N VAL A 124 6.99 6.00 -8.63
CA VAL A 124 7.40 6.40 -7.25
C VAL A 124 6.57 5.78 -6.14
N CYS A 125 5.53 5.01 -6.45
CA CYS A 125 4.62 4.45 -5.46
C CYS A 125 5.13 3.13 -4.87
N HIS A 126 6.41 3.07 -4.50
CA HIS A 126 7.07 1.85 -4.02
C HIS A 126 6.41 1.28 -2.74
N ALA A 127 5.87 2.13 -1.87
CA ALA A 127 5.06 1.68 -0.74
C ALA A 127 3.81 0.87 -1.18
N ILE A 128 3.13 1.30 -2.24
CA ILE A 128 1.98 0.57 -2.80
C ILE A 128 2.46 -0.73 -3.44
N SER A 129 3.57 -0.71 -4.18
CA SER A 129 4.19 -1.93 -4.72
C SER A 129 4.46 -2.96 -3.62
N GLY A 130 4.98 -2.52 -2.47
CA GLY A 130 5.21 -3.40 -1.32
C GLY A 130 3.93 -4.01 -0.75
N MET A 131 2.87 -3.20 -0.57
CA MET A 131 1.60 -3.71 -0.07
C MET A 131 0.89 -4.62 -1.10
N ALA A 132 0.91 -4.26 -2.39
CA ALA A 132 0.38 -5.07 -3.47
C ALA A 132 1.10 -6.42 -3.58
N THR A 133 2.41 -6.44 -3.37
CA THR A 133 3.21 -7.67 -3.28
C THR A 133 2.73 -8.54 -2.12
N ALA A 134 2.64 -7.99 -0.90
CA ALA A 134 2.20 -8.74 0.26
C ALA A 134 0.79 -9.34 0.10
N VAL A 135 -0.14 -8.55 -0.47
CA VAL A 135 -1.51 -8.98 -0.72
C VAL A 135 -1.58 -10.04 -1.83
N ALA A 136 -0.83 -9.89 -2.91
CA ALA A 136 -0.79 -10.87 -4.00
C ALA A 136 -0.25 -12.22 -3.53
N ARG A 137 0.81 -12.23 -2.71
CA ARG A 137 1.39 -13.46 -2.15
C ARG A 137 0.37 -14.25 -1.33
N LEU A 138 -0.43 -13.55 -0.53
CA LEU A 138 -1.48 -14.15 0.29
C LEU A 138 -2.68 -14.60 -0.57
N ALA A 139 -3.14 -13.77 -1.50
CA ALA A 139 -4.31 -14.04 -2.33
C ALA A 139 -4.09 -15.21 -3.31
N LEU A 140 -2.88 -15.32 -3.87
CA LEU A 140 -2.53 -16.39 -4.82
C LEU A 140 -1.78 -17.56 -4.16
N ASN A 141 -1.50 -17.47 -2.86
CA ASN A 141 -0.72 -18.46 -2.10
C ASN A 141 0.65 -18.76 -2.74
N ARG A 142 1.40 -17.70 -3.06
CA ARG A 142 2.67 -17.73 -3.80
C ARG A 142 3.64 -16.68 -3.28
N GLU A 143 4.69 -17.11 -2.57
CA GLU A 143 5.66 -16.20 -1.95
C GLU A 143 6.63 -15.53 -2.93
N ASP A 144 6.73 -16.04 -4.16
CA ASP A 144 7.64 -15.59 -5.21
C ASP A 144 7.07 -14.46 -6.10
N LEU A 145 5.86 -13.98 -5.79
CA LEU A 145 5.27 -12.85 -6.51
C LEU A 145 5.88 -11.53 -6.06
N VAL A 146 6.05 -10.61 -7.00
CA VAL A 146 6.41 -9.20 -6.77
C VAL A 146 5.53 -8.31 -7.63
N ALA A 147 4.99 -7.25 -7.01
CA ALA A 147 4.19 -6.24 -7.68
C ALA A 147 5.05 -5.08 -8.14
N VAL A 148 4.95 -4.75 -9.43
CA VAL A 148 5.68 -3.65 -10.08
C VAL A 148 4.69 -2.58 -10.52
N GLU A 149 5.03 -1.30 -10.31
CA GLU A 149 4.25 -0.17 -10.82
C GLU A 149 4.50 -0.01 -12.34
N THR A 150 3.48 -0.26 -13.15
CA THR A 150 3.55 -0.21 -14.62
C THR A 150 3.13 1.13 -15.21
N ALA A 151 2.39 1.94 -14.46
CA ALA A 151 2.08 3.33 -14.78
C ALA A 151 1.93 4.12 -13.49
N CYS A 152 2.32 5.40 -13.51
CA CYS A 152 2.31 6.27 -12.32
C CYS A 152 1.72 7.63 -12.66
N SER A 153 0.86 8.18 -11.79
CA SER A 153 0.31 9.52 -12.00
C SER A 153 1.36 10.63 -11.85
N ALA A 154 2.42 10.40 -11.08
CA ALA A 154 3.60 11.29 -11.05
C ALA A 154 4.29 11.39 -12.41
N CYS A 155 4.17 10.35 -13.25
CA CYS A 155 4.68 10.30 -14.62
C CYS A 155 3.65 10.75 -15.67
N GLY A 156 2.51 11.30 -15.24
CA GLY A 156 1.44 11.78 -16.12
C GLY A 156 0.37 10.75 -16.50
N ALA A 157 0.40 9.54 -15.92
CA ALA A 157 -0.70 8.58 -16.12
C ALA A 157 -1.98 9.04 -15.38
N PRO A 158 -3.19 8.63 -15.85
CA PRO A 158 -4.44 9.01 -15.18
C PRO A 158 -4.61 8.35 -13.79
N ALA A 159 -3.91 7.24 -13.54
CA ALA A 159 -3.90 6.51 -12.28
C ALA A 159 -2.57 5.73 -12.16
N CYS A 160 -2.24 5.29 -10.94
CA CYS A 160 -1.14 4.36 -10.74
C CYS A 160 -1.63 2.93 -10.99
N THR A 161 -0.88 2.12 -11.73
CA THR A 161 -1.21 0.72 -12.02
C THR A 161 -0.09 -0.20 -11.59
N PHE A 162 -0.45 -1.34 -11.02
CA PHE A 162 0.51 -2.32 -10.52
C PHE A 162 0.13 -3.71 -11.02
N GLU A 163 1.14 -4.53 -11.30
CA GLU A 163 0.98 -5.93 -11.66
C GLU A 163 1.87 -6.81 -10.80
N ALA A 164 1.28 -7.81 -10.13
CA ALA A 164 2.01 -8.85 -9.43
C ALA A 164 2.24 -10.04 -10.38
N ASN A 165 3.51 -10.32 -10.65
CA ASN A 165 3.96 -11.41 -11.51
C ASN A 165 5.08 -12.20 -10.81
N LEU A 166 5.47 -13.34 -11.41
CA LEU A 166 6.73 -14.00 -11.05
C LEU A 166 7.88 -13.10 -11.51
N GLU A 167 8.87 -12.89 -10.64
CA GLU A 167 10.15 -12.30 -11.03
C GLU A 167 10.95 -13.22 -11.96
#